data_AF-A0AAV8DY71-F1
#
_entry.id   AF-A0AAV8DY71-F1
#
_cell.length_a   1.000
_cell.length_b   1.000
_cell.length_c   1.000
_cell.angle_alpha   90.00
_cell.angle_beta   90.00
_cell.angle_gamma   90.00
#
_symmetry.space_group_name_H-M   'P 1'
#
loop_
_entity.id
_entity.type
_entity.pdbx_description
1 polymer ?
#
loop_
_entity_poly.entity_id
_entity_poly.type
_entity_poly.pdbx_seq_one_letter_code
_entity_poly.pdbx_strand_id
1 'polypeptide(L)'
;MARRRVLLLLKPSDVYPPRPLATSIQTNGDRTISSKILRHLDDRCRAHKETIDHCKSIIERRNLDWELIMRNNLSKSICHVDLVITVGGDGTLLKASHFMDGSVPVLGVNSDPTNDLEVEEMSEEFDATRSTGYLCAATRGNFEQVLDEVLEGKKQPTELSRISLKINGAKVQSCALNDILMAHPCPASVSRFSFRIKKECGETSQLINCRSSGLRVSTAAGSTAAMQSAGGIPMHISMPDLQYMVREPIFPREADIPLMHGFIKPNEGMAISWYSQEGMVYFDGSHVYYKIRHGDVAVRCTSFESIFAE
;
A
#
# COMPACT_ATOMS: atom_id res chain seq x y z
N MET A 1 -15.91 -20.11 -26.45
CA MET A 1 -14.92 -19.84 -25.38
C MET A 1 -15.68 -19.38 -24.15
N ALA A 2 -15.32 -19.87 -22.96
CA ALA A 2 -15.93 -19.38 -21.72
C ALA A 2 -15.66 -17.86 -21.58
N ARG A 3 -16.64 -17.09 -21.13
CA ARG A 3 -16.44 -15.67 -20.83
C ARG A 3 -15.50 -15.57 -19.63
N ARG A 4 -14.49 -14.71 -19.71
CA ARG A 4 -13.67 -14.39 -18.54
C ARG A 4 -14.52 -13.68 -17.50
N ARG A 5 -14.36 -14.05 -16.23
CA ARG A 5 -15.03 -13.43 -15.10
C ARG A 5 -14.14 -12.37 -14.47
N VAL A 6 -14.64 -11.15 -14.34
CA VAL A 6 -13.88 -9.98 -13.88
C VAL A 6 -14.53 -9.38 -12.65
N LEU A 7 -13.74 -9.12 -11.61
CA LEU A 7 -14.18 -8.33 -10.47
C LEU A 7 -13.74 -6.89 -10.64
N LEU A 8 -14.69 -5.95 -10.69
CA LEU A 8 -14.43 -4.52 -10.66
C LEU A 8 -14.55 -3.99 -9.22
N LEU A 9 -13.41 -3.65 -8.62
CA LEU A 9 -13.32 -3.12 -7.25
C LEU A 9 -13.17 -1.60 -7.26
N LEU A 10 -14.12 -0.89 -6.64
CA LEU A 10 -14.18 0.56 -6.70
C LEU A 10 -13.85 1.24 -5.36
N LYS A 11 -13.08 2.33 -5.42
CA LYS A 11 -13.05 3.31 -4.34
C LYS A 11 -14.41 4.03 -4.28
N PRO A 12 -14.96 4.32 -3.08
CA PRO A 12 -16.17 5.14 -2.96
C PRO A 12 -15.95 6.55 -3.47
N SER A 13 -16.96 7.12 -4.13
CA SER A 13 -16.95 8.50 -4.61
C SER A 13 -17.08 9.54 -3.50
N ASP A 14 -17.63 9.15 -2.34
CA ASP A 14 -18.08 10.08 -1.31
C ASP A 14 -17.08 10.16 -0.15
N VAL A 15 -15.78 10.22 -0.48
CA VAL A 15 -14.70 10.25 0.54
C VAL A 15 -14.68 11.58 1.30
N TYR A 16 -15.23 12.64 0.71
CA TYR A 16 -15.40 13.95 1.33
C TYR A 16 -16.90 14.23 1.46
N PRO A 17 -17.54 13.96 2.62
CA PRO A 17 -18.90 14.41 2.83
C PRO A 17 -18.94 15.94 2.69
N PRO A 18 -19.95 16.52 2.00
CA PRO A 18 -20.13 17.96 2.03
C PRO A 18 -20.30 18.39 3.49
N ARG A 19 -19.42 19.29 3.98
CA ARG A 19 -19.63 19.88 5.30
C ARG A 19 -20.96 20.65 5.29
N PRO A 20 -21.74 20.63 6.38
CA PRO A 20 -22.78 21.62 6.58
C PRO A 20 -22.14 23.01 6.47
N LEU A 21 -22.77 23.95 5.75
CA LEU A 21 -22.31 25.34 5.69
C LEU A 21 -22.08 25.85 7.11
N ALA A 22 -20.81 25.98 7.51
CA ALA A 22 -20.47 26.57 8.79
C ALA A 22 -20.86 28.04 8.76
N THR A 23 -21.77 28.42 9.65
CA THR A 23 -22.11 29.81 9.97
C THR A 23 -20.85 30.57 10.41
N SER A 24 -20.35 31.39 9.48
CA SER A 24 -19.50 32.58 9.64
C SER A 24 -18.72 32.77 10.94
N ILE A 25 -17.39 32.62 10.84
CA ILE A 25 -16.43 33.49 11.54
C ILE A 25 -15.52 34.10 10.47
N GLN A 26 -15.36 35.42 10.51
CA GLN A 26 -14.93 36.27 9.39
C GLN A 26 -13.42 36.55 9.40
N THR A 27 -12.71 36.11 8.36
CA THR A 27 -11.40 36.62 7.92
C THR A 27 -11.36 36.60 6.38
N ASN A 28 -11.23 37.76 5.73
CA ASN A 28 -11.44 37.91 4.27
C ASN A 28 -10.38 37.21 3.40
N GLY A 29 -9.19 36.89 3.91
CA GLY A 29 -8.16 36.13 3.18
C GLY A 29 -8.42 34.61 3.13
N ASP A 30 -9.14 34.08 4.12
CA ASP A 30 -9.29 32.65 4.37
C ASP A 30 -10.36 32.00 3.46
N ARG A 31 -11.31 32.80 2.98
CA ARG A 31 -12.38 32.36 2.08
C ARG A 31 -11.88 31.94 0.70
N THR A 32 -10.84 32.60 0.18
CA THR A 32 -10.35 32.33 -1.18
C THR A 32 -9.58 31.01 -1.23
N ILE A 33 -8.69 30.76 -0.27
CA ILE A 33 -7.94 29.49 -0.16
C ILE A 33 -8.91 28.33 0.09
N SER A 34 -9.86 28.50 1.03
CA SER A 34 -10.91 27.50 1.27
C SER A 34 -11.73 27.18 0.01
N SER A 35 -12.00 28.19 -0.83
CA SER A 35 -12.74 27.99 -2.09
C SER A 35 -11.96 27.22 -3.16
N LYS A 36 -10.63 27.44 -3.25
CA LYS A 36 -9.77 26.74 -4.19
C LYS A 36 -9.57 25.28 -3.78
N ILE A 37 -9.35 25.03 -2.49
CA ILE A 37 -9.29 23.66 -1.93
C ILE A 37 -10.59 22.90 -2.22
N LEU A 38 -11.76 23.52 -1.99
CA LEU A 38 -13.05 22.89 -2.26
C LEU A 38 -13.22 22.55 -3.76
N ARG A 39 -12.90 23.49 -4.66
CA ARG A 39 -12.96 23.23 -6.11
C ARG A 39 -12.01 22.10 -6.53
N HIS A 40 -10.82 22.04 -5.96
CA HIS A 40 -9.87 20.96 -6.21
C HIS A 40 -10.42 19.61 -5.71
N LEU A 41 -10.99 19.56 -4.51
CA LEU A 41 -11.63 18.33 -4.00
C LEU A 41 -12.83 17.88 -4.87
N ASP A 42 -13.65 18.82 -5.34
CA ASP A 42 -14.76 18.54 -6.26
C ASP A 42 -14.25 18.00 -7.60
N ASP A 43 -13.19 18.61 -8.15
CA ASP A 43 -12.56 18.14 -9.39
C ASP A 43 -12.01 16.73 -9.25
N ARG A 44 -11.34 16.40 -8.14
CA ARG A 44 -10.88 15.04 -7.84
C ARG A 44 -12.02 14.04 -7.78
N CYS A 45 -13.14 14.41 -7.16
CA CYS A 45 -14.33 13.57 -7.11
C CYS A 45 -14.91 13.36 -8.51
N ARG A 46 -14.92 14.40 -9.35
CA ARG A 46 -15.35 14.32 -10.75
C ARG A 46 -14.43 13.42 -11.57
N ALA A 47 -13.12 13.62 -11.54
CA ALA A 47 -12.13 12.81 -12.26
C ALA A 47 -12.25 11.32 -11.90
N HIS A 48 -12.44 11.03 -10.61
CA HIS A 48 -12.67 9.66 -10.14
C HIS A 48 -13.97 9.06 -10.70
N LYS A 49 -15.09 9.78 -10.64
CA LYS A 49 -16.40 9.33 -11.19
C LYS A 49 -16.34 9.11 -12.70
N GLU A 50 -15.77 10.07 -13.44
CA GLU A 50 -15.59 9.95 -14.89
C GLU A 50 -14.76 8.72 -15.25
N THR A 51 -13.71 8.42 -14.47
CA THR A 51 -12.91 7.21 -14.70
C THR A 51 -13.71 5.93 -14.42
N ILE A 52 -14.51 5.90 -13.34
CA ILE A 52 -15.38 4.75 -13.03
C ILE A 52 -16.36 4.50 -14.19
N ASP A 53 -17.05 5.54 -14.64
CA ASP A 53 -18.06 5.42 -15.70
C ASP A 53 -17.42 5.00 -17.03
N HIS A 54 -16.23 5.54 -17.33
CA HIS A 54 -15.46 5.12 -18.51
C HIS A 54 -15.05 3.65 -18.45
N CYS A 55 -14.53 3.19 -17.30
CA CYS A 55 -14.15 1.78 -17.12
C CYS A 55 -15.35 0.84 -17.26
N LYS A 56 -16.49 1.18 -16.66
CA LYS A 56 -17.73 0.41 -16.78
C LYS A 56 -18.18 0.31 -18.24
N SER A 57 -18.23 1.43 -18.94
CA SER A 57 -18.63 1.46 -20.36
C SER A 57 -17.74 0.57 -21.22
N ILE A 58 -16.42 0.58 -21.00
CA ILE A 58 -15.49 -0.28 -21.72
C ILE A 58 -15.76 -1.76 -21.41
N ILE A 59 -15.90 -2.12 -20.13
CA ILE A 59 -16.16 -3.50 -19.69
C ILE A 59 -17.48 -4.01 -20.28
N GLU A 60 -18.54 -3.20 -20.29
CA GLU A 60 -19.85 -3.54 -20.87
C GLU A 60 -19.80 -3.76 -22.39
N ARG A 61 -18.92 -3.05 -23.10
CA ARG A 61 -18.69 -3.27 -24.54
C ARG A 61 -17.91 -4.56 -24.83
N ARG A 62 -17.25 -5.15 -23.83
CA ARG A 62 -16.50 -6.40 -23.97
C ARG A 62 -17.36 -7.60 -23.57
N ASN A 63 -17.06 -8.77 -24.15
CA ASN A 63 -17.77 -10.02 -23.87
C ASN A 63 -17.30 -10.66 -22.55
N LEU A 64 -17.39 -9.92 -21.44
CA LEU A 64 -16.95 -10.32 -20.10
C LEU A 64 -18.14 -10.64 -19.20
N ASP A 65 -17.97 -11.60 -18.29
CA ASP A 65 -18.83 -11.71 -17.11
C ASP A 65 -18.20 -10.84 -16.01
N TRP A 66 -18.96 -9.97 -15.34
CA TRP A 66 -18.35 -9.07 -14.37
C TRP A 66 -19.27 -8.74 -13.19
N GLU A 67 -18.63 -8.54 -12.04
CA GLU A 67 -19.30 -8.11 -10.81
C GLU A 67 -18.63 -6.84 -10.26
N LEU A 68 -19.43 -6.00 -9.61
CA LEU A 68 -18.97 -4.73 -9.02
C LEU A 68 -19.01 -4.83 -7.51
N ILE A 69 -17.90 -4.49 -6.85
CA ILE A 69 -17.82 -4.40 -5.40
C ILE A 69 -17.20 -3.07 -5.00
N MET A 70 -17.80 -2.38 -4.04
CA MET A 70 -17.17 -1.23 -3.38
C MET A 70 -16.10 -1.75 -2.42
N ARG A 71 -14.89 -1.18 -2.42
CA ARG A 71 -13.77 -1.66 -1.58
C ARG A 71 -14.10 -1.71 -0.08
N ASN A 72 -15.02 -0.86 0.39
CA ASN A 72 -15.47 -0.83 1.79
C ASN A 72 -16.42 -1.99 2.14
N ASN A 73 -17.06 -2.60 1.13
CA ASN A 73 -17.96 -3.74 1.28
C ASN A 73 -17.23 -5.08 1.12
N LEU A 74 -15.93 -5.04 0.82
CA LEU A 74 -15.10 -6.23 0.68
C LEU A 74 -14.91 -6.88 2.05
N SER A 75 -15.47 -8.09 2.18
CA SER A 75 -15.52 -8.83 3.45
C SER A 75 -15.12 -10.31 3.30
N LYS A 76 -15.05 -10.81 2.07
CA LYS A 76 -14.72 -12.20 1.74
C LYS A 76 -13.49 -12.24 0.83
N SER A 77 -12.78 -13.36 0.84
CA SER A 77 -11.69 -13.58 -0.11
C SER A 77 -12.20 -13.47 -1.55
N ILE A 78 -11.43 -12.78 -2.38
CA ILE A 78 -11.65 -12.70 -3.81
C ILE A 78 -11.19 -14.03 -4.40
N CYS A 79 -12.13 -14.77 -4.99
CA CYS A 79 -11.90 -16.08 -5.58
C CYS A 79 -12.84 -16.27 -6.78
N HIS A 80 -12.53 -17.25 -7.64
CA HIS A 80 -13.35 -17.61 -8.81
C HIS A 80 -13.56 -16.49 -9.84
N VAL A 81 -12.56 -15.62 -10.00
CA VAL A 81 -12.49 -14.63 -11.07
C VAL A 81 -11.14 -14.75 -11.78
N ASP A 82 -11.08 -14.37 -13.04
CA ASP A 82 -9.88 -14.46 -13.88
C ASP A 82 -9.03 -13.18 -13.82
N LEU A 83 -9.63 -12.06 -13.39
CA LEU A 83 -8.98 -10.76 -13.29
C LEU A 83 -9.68 -9.90 -12.25
N VAL A 84 -8.90 -9.20 -11.43
CA VAL A 84 -9.40 -8.11 -10.58
C VAL A 84 -8.98 -6.78 -11.21
N ILE A 85 -9.93 -5.88 -11.41
CA ILE A 85 -9.67 -4.51 -11.86
C ILE A 85 -9.98 -3.58 -10.69
N THR A 86 -8.99 -2.82 -10.24
CA THR A 86 -9.21 -1.84 -9.16
C THR A 86 -9.23 -0.43 -9.72
N VAL A 87 -10.27 0.35 -9.42
CA VAL A 87 -10.36 1.76 -9.87
C VAL A 87 -10.21 2.68 -8.65
N GLY A 88 -9.14 3.46 -8.62
CA GLY A 88 -8.75 4.28 -7.48
C GLY A 88 -7.31 4.73 -7.57
N GLY A 89 -6.55 4.62 -6.48
CA GLY A 89 -5.08 4.68 -6.51
C GLY A 89 -4.51 3.41 -5.89
N ASP A 90 -3.22 3.43 -5.55
CA ASP A 90 -2.51 2.27 -4.97
C ASP A 90 -3.22 1.70 -3.74
N GLY A 91 -3.78 2.54 -2.88
CA GLY A 91 -4.53 2.10 -1.70
C GLY A 91 -5.75 1.23 -1.99
N THR A 92 -6.37 1.34 -3.18
CA THR A 92 -7.46 0.43 -3.58
C THR A 92 -6.92 -0.94 -3.99
N LEU A 93 -5.77 -0.97 -4.67
CA LEU A 93 -5.07 -2.21 -5.03
C LEU A 93 -4.53 -2.93 -3.79
N LEU A 94 -3.89 -2.21 -2.87
CA LEU A 94 -3.46 -2.75 -1.56
C LEU A 94 -4.63 -3.32 -0.77
N LYS A 95 -5.79 -2.64 -0.80
CA LYS A 95 -7.00 -3.17 -0.16
C LYS A 95 -7.45 -4.48 -0.80
N ALA A 96 -7.36 -4.63 -2.12
CA ALA A 96 -7.70 -5.87 -2.82
C ALA A 96 -6.75 -7.00 -2.44
N SER A 97 -5.43 -6.76 -2.43
CA SER A 97 -4.40 -7.78 -2.16
C SER A 97 -4.59 -8.47 -0.81
N HIS A 98 -5.11 -7.78 0.21
CA HIS A 98 -5.42 -8.39 1.51
C HIS A 98 -6.53 -9.47 1.47
N PHE A 99 -7.33 -9.53 0.41
CA PHE A 99 -8.38 -10.54 0.22
C PHE A 99 -8.03 -11.56 -0.86
N MET A 100 -6.83 -11.47 -1.43
CA MET A 100 -6.35 -12.31 -2.52
C MET A 100 -5.28 -13.28 -2.04
N ASP A 101 -5.25 -14.46 -2.64
CA ASP A 101 -4.25 -15.52 -2.39
C ASP A 101 -3.07 -15.50 -3.37
N GLY A 102 -3.03 -14.52 -4.27
CA GLY A 102 -2.01 -14.36 -5.31
C GLY A 102 -2.29 -15.14 -6.60
N SER A 103 -3.35 -15.95 -6.67
CA SER A 103 -3.65 -16.76 -7.86
C SER A 103 -4.31 -15.99 -9.01
N VAL A 104 -4.92 -14.84 -8.69
CA VAL A 104 -5.66 -14.00 -9.63
C VAL A 104 -4.87 -12.73 -9.88
N PRO A 105 -4.60 -12.34 -11.14
CA PRO A 105 -3.87 -11.12 -11.41
C PRO A 105 -4.71 -9.86 -11.16
N VAL A 106 -4.05 -8.77 -10.78
CA VAL A 106 -4.69 -7.47 -10.51
C VAL A 106 -4.26 -6.41 -11.52
N LEU A 107 -5.22 -5.72 -12.13
CA LEU A 107 -5.01 -4.53 -12.95
C LEU A 107 -5.45 -3.28 -12.18
N GLY A 108 -4.48 -2.45 -11.77
CA GLY A 108 -4.73 -1.16 -11.15
C GLY A 108 -5.03 -0.06 -12.17
N VAL A 109 -6.11 0.67 -11.97
CA VAL A 109 -6.49 1.86 -12.75
C VAL A 109 -6.42 3.08 -11.85
N ASN A 110 -5.43 3.95 -12.09
CA ASN A 110 -5.31 5.24 -11.42
C ASN A 110 -6.39 6.19 -11.93
N SER A 111 -7.38 6.47 -11.08
CA SER A 111 -8.56 7.25 -11.43
C SER A 111 -8.40 8.76 -11.31
N ASP A 112 -7.33 9.19 -10.65
CA ASP A 112 -7.07 10.59 -10.33
C ASP A 112 -5.54 10.81 -10.26
N PRO A 113 -4.83 10.63 -11.38
CA PRO A 113 -3.37 10.77 -11.41
C PRO A 113 -2.95 12.22 -11.14
N THR A 114 -1.79 12.39 -10.49
CA THR A 114 -1.19 13.72 -10.31
C THR A 114 -0.89 14.38 -11.65
N ASN A 115 -1.18 15.68 -11.74
CA ASN A 115 -0.77 16.54 -12.83
C ASN A 115 0.32 17.49 -12.32
N ASP A 116 1.55 17.33 -12.82
CA ASP A 116 2.71 18.10 -12.33
C ASP A 116 2.55 19.61 -12.54
N LEU A 117 1.89 20.02 -13.63
CA LEU A 117 1.61 21.44 -13.91
C LEU A 117 0.63 22.02 -12.88
N GLU A 118 -0.42 21.27 -12.53
CA GLU A 118 -1.37 21.69 -11.48
C GLU A 118 -0.67 21.81 -10.13
N VAL A 119 0.23 20.87 -9.81
CA VAL A 119 1.00 20.92 -8.56
C VAL A 119 1.93 22.13 -8.53
N GLU A 120 2.64 22.42 -9.62
CA GLU A 120 3.53 23.57 -9.72
C GLU A 120 2.75 24.89 -9.53
N GLU A 121 1.65 25.06 -10.28
CA GLU A 121 0.81 26.27 -10.23
C GLU A 121 0.19 26.52 -8.85
N MET A 122 -0.13 25.47 -8.08
CA MET A 122 -0.87 25.58 -6.82
C MET A 122 -0.01 25.39 -5.57
N SER A 123 1.29 25.08 -5.73
CA SER A 123 2.21 24.66 -4.65
C SER A 123 2.32 25.63 -3.47
N GLU A 124 2.22 26.94 -3.72
CA GLU A 124 2.27 27.97 -2.68
C GLU A 124 0.94 28.16 -1.93
N GLU A 125 -0.16 27.62 -2.45
CA GLU A 125 -1.50 27.81 -1.90
C GLU A 125 -1.95 26.64 -1.04
N PHE A 126 -1.80 25.41 -1.55
CA PHE A 126 -2.10 24.17 -0.85
C PHE A 126 -1.49 22.96 -1.57
N ASP A 127 -1.53 21.80 -0.92
CA ASP A 127 -1.11 20.53 -1.53
C ASP A 127 -2.11 20.05 -2.59
N ALA A 128 -1.80 20.33 -3.87
CA ALA A 128 -2.59 19.88 -5.02
C ALA A 128 -2.19 18.49 -5.53
N THR A 129 -1.32 17.77 -4.83
CA THR A 129 -0.89 16.44 -5.27
C THR A 129 -2.05 15.44 -5.27
N ARG A 130 -2.12 14.61 -6.31
CA ARG A 130 -3.14 13.57 -6.46
C ARG A 130 -2.52 12.18 -6.27
N SER A 131 -3.08 11.15 -6.92
CA SER A 131 -2.56 9.79 -6.77
C SER A 131 -1.35 9.58 -7.67
N THR A 132 -0.22 9.15 -7.09
CA THR A 132 0.95 8.69 -7.88
C THR A 132 0.58 7.47 -8.73
N GLY A 133 -0.08 6.47 -8.13
CA GLY A 133 -0.51 5.26 -8.85
C GLY A 133 0.65 4.36 -9.27
N TYR A 134 1.64 4.18 -8.40
CA TYR A 134 2.86 3.41 -8.69
C TYR A 134 2.57 1.94 -9.03
N LEU A 135 1.48 1.38 -8.50
CA LEU A 135 1.03 0.00 -8.75
C LEU A 135 -0.06 -0.08 -9.83
N CYS A 136 -0.48 1.06 -10.40
CA CYS A 136 -1.53 1.11 -11.40
C CYS A 136 -0.94 1.12 -12.82
N ALA A 137 -1.22 0.08 -13.61
CA ALA A 137 -0.80 -0.02 -15.00
C ALA A 137 -1.70 0.71 -16.01
N ALA A 138 -2.75 1.40 -15.55
CA ALA A 138 -3.67 2.13 -16.41
C ALA A 138 -4.19 3.41 -15.73
N THR A 139 -4.66 4.34 -16.55
CA THR A 139 -5.46 5.51 -16.20
C THR A 139 -6.71 5.52 -17.07
N ARG A 140 -7.60 6.51 -16.90
CA ARG A 140 -8.74 6.70 -17.81
C ARG A 140 -8.32 6.75 -19.29
N GLY A 141 -7.16 7.36 -19.60
CA GLY A 141 -6.75 7.62 -20.98
C GLY A 141 -6.29 6.40 -21.77
N ASN A 142 -5.81 5.35 -21.09
CA ASN A 142 -5.26 4.15 -21.73
C ASN A 142 -5.93 2.84 -21.27
N PHE A 143 -6.93 2.89 -20.40
CA PHE A 143 -7.56 1.70 -19.84
C PHE A 143 -8.07 0.73 -20.90
N GLU A 144 -8.70 1.22 -21.97
CA GLU A 144 -9.23 0.36 -23.04
C GLU A 144 -8.12 -0.46 -23.71
N GLN A 145 -7.02 0.19 -24.08
CA GLN A 145 -5.86 -0.46 -24.69
C GLN A 145 -5.24 -1.48 -23.73
N VAL A 146 -4.98 -1.09 -22.48
CA VAL A 146 -4.34 -1.96 -21.48
C VAL A 146 -5.21 -3.19 -21.20
N LEU A 147 -6.53 -3.01 -21.08
CA LEU A 147 -7.46 -4.11 -20.88
C LEU A 147 -7.42 -5.07 -22.07
N ASP A 148 -7.44 -4.57 -23.31
CA ASP A 148 -7.37 -5.42 -24.50
C ASP A 148 -6.05 -6.21 -24.55
N GLU A 149 -4.91 -5.59 -24.23
CA GLU A 149 -3.63 -6.28 -24.15
C GLU A 149 -3.60 -7.39 -23.09
N VAL A 150 -4.25 -7.17 -21.94
CA VAL A 150 -4.40 -8.18 -20.87
C VAL A 150 -5.34 -9.31 -21.30
N LEU A 151 -6.45 -8.98 -21.96
CA LEU A 151 -7.42 -9.96 -22.44
C LEU A 151 -6.85 -10.84 -23.56
N GLU A 152 -6.03 -10.26 -24.43
CA GLU A 152 -5.36 -10.97 -25.53
C GLU A 152 -4.08 -11.69 -25.09
N GLY A 153 -3.62 -11.50 -23.84
CA GLY A 153 -2.40 -12.11 -23.31
C GLY A 153 -1.11 -11.47 -23.83
N LYS A 154 -1.20 -10.28 -24.43
CA LYS A 154 -0.05 -9.49 -24.90
C LYS A 154 0.69 -8.83 -23.73
N LYS A 155 -0.03 -8.44 -22.68
CA LYS A 155 0.55 -7.94 -21.42
C LYS A 155 0.52 -9.05 -20.37
N GLN A 156 1.66 -9.32 -19.74
CA GLN A 156 1.82 -10.35 -18.71
C GLN A 156 1.89 -9.69 -17.32
N PRO A 157 1.35 -10.31 -16.28
CA PRO A 157 1.47 -9.80 -14.92
C PRO A 157 2.90 -10.02 -14.39
N THR A 158 3.32 -9.12 -13.52
CA THR A 158 4.57 -9.20 -12.75
C THR A 158 4.27 -9.78 -11.37
N GLU A 159 5.06 -10.77 -10.94
CA GLU A 159 4.97 -11.29 -9.57
C GLU A 159 5.71 -10.38 -8.61
N LEU A 160 4.99 -9.90 -7.59
CA LEU A 160 5.51 -9.02 -6.55
C LEU A 160 5.58 -9.75 -5.23
N SER A 161 6.67 -9.54 -4.49
CA SER A 161 6.84 -10.10 -3.16
C SER A 161 5.87 -9.49 -2.15
N ARG A 162 5.37 -10.32 -1.23
CA ARG A 162 4.57 -9.93 -0.07
C ARG A 162 5.23 -10.40 1.22
N ILE A 163 5.14 -9.56 2.25
CA ILE A 163 5.63 -9.85 3.60
C ILE A 163 4.62 -10.72 4.34
N SER A 164 5.08 -11.86 4.85
CA SER A 164 4.33 -12.70 5.80
C SER A 164 4.91 -12.56 7.20
N LEU A 165 4.03 -12.65 8.20
CA LEU A 165 4.39 -12.55 9.61
C LEU A 165 4.00 -13.82 10.37
N LYS A 166 4.81 -14.18 11.37
CA LYS A 166 4.40 -15.05 12.47
C LYS A 166 4.47 -14.28 13.78
N ILE A 167 3.41 -14.30 14.56
CA ILE A 167 3.36 -13.73 15.91
C ILE A 167 3.27 -14.89 16.90
N ASN A 168 4.23 -14.99 17.82
CA ASN A 168 4.34 -16.08 18.79
C ASN A 168 4.26 -17.48 18.14
N GLY A 169 4.92 -17.63 16.99
CA GLY A 169 4.95 -18.88 16.20
C GLY A 169 3.73 -19.12 15.31
N ALA A 170 2.60 -18.45 15.55
CA ALA A 170 1.40 -18.56 14.73
C ALA A 170 1.48 -17.68 13.49
N LYS A 171 1.23 -18.25 12.30
CA LYS A 171 1.19 -17.50 11.04
C LYS A 171 -0.01 -16.56 11.03
N VAL A 172 0.24 -15.30 10.71
CA VAL A 172 -0.79 -14.30 10.45
C VAL A 172 -1.37 -14.54 9.05
N GLN A 173 -2.70 -14.47 8.92
CA GLN A 173 -3.37 -14.73 7.64
C GLN A 173 -3.12 -13.62 6.61
N SER A 174 -2.98 -12.37 7.05
CA SER A 174 -2.70 -11.25 6.17
C SER A 174 -1.22 -11.18 5.78
N CYS A 175 -0.98 -10.85 4.51
CA CYS A 175 0.32 -10.47 4.00
C CYS A 175 0.30 -9.00 3.54
N ALA A 176 1.42 -8.30 3.66
CA ALA A 176 1.60 -6.92 3.21
C ALA A 176 2.28 -6.88 1.84
N LEU A 177 1.77 -6.07 0.91
CA LEU A 177 2.37 -5.85 -0.41
C LEU A 177 3.40 -4.72 -0.39
N ASN A 178 3.21 -3.69 0.43
CA ASN A 178 4.16 -2.58 0.60
C ASN A 178 5.05 -2.81 1.82
N ASP A 179 4.50 -2.63 3.01
CA ASP A 179 5.30 -2.60 4.24
C ASP A 179 4.51 -3.07 5.46
N ILE A 180 5.28 -3.51 6.45
CA ILE A 180 4.82 -3.64 7.82
C ILE A 180 5.48 -2.58 8.68
N LEU A 181 4.71 -1.98 9.59
CA LEU A 181 5.21 -1.10 10.65
C LEU A 181 4.92 -1.72 12.00
N MET A 182 5.99 -2.07 12.73
CA MET A 182 5.92 -2.45 14.13
C MET A 182 6.23 -1.24 15.01
N ALA A 183 5.25 -0.80 15.80
CA ALA A 183 5.41 0.38 16.64
C ALA A 183 4.49 0.33 17.85
N HIS A 184 4.79 1.16 18.85
CA HIS A 184 3.84 1.49 19.88
C HIS A 184 2.62 2.23 19.27
N PRO A 185 1.37 1.91 19.66
CA PRO A 185 0.18 2.55 19.08
C PRO A 185 0.10 4.06 19.33
N CYS A 186 0.59 4.51 20.48
CA CYS A 186 0.76 5.94 20.77
C CYS A 186 2.11 6.43 20.19
N PRO A 187 2.12 7.38 19.23
CA PRO A 187 3.36 7.92 18.65
C PRO A 187 4.28 8.63 19.65
N ALA A 188 3.72 9.11 20.77
CA ALA A 188 4.48 9.76 21.83
C ALA A 188 5.17 8.77 22.79
N SER A 189 5.12 7.46 22.50
CA SER A 189 5.68 6.41 23.36
C SER A 189 6.75 5.59 22.64
N VAL A 190 7.75 5.16 23.41
CA VAL A 190 8.91 4.43 22.88
C VAL A 190 8.58 2.96 22.61
N SER A 191 8.95 2.50 21.41
CA SER A 191 9.00 1.08 21.06
C SER A 191 10.30 0.46 21.56
N ARG A 192 10.20 -0.60 22.36
CA ARG A 192 11.35 -1.38 22.83
C ARG A 192 11.30 -2.77 22.22
N PHE A 193 12.32 -3.13 21.48
CA PHE A 193 12.43 -4.44 20.83
C PHE A 193 13.89 -4.77 20.54
N SER A 194 14.15 -6.01 20.22
CA SER A 194 15.43 -6.43 19.64
C SER A 194 15.19 -7.24 18.39
N PHE A 195 16.11 -7.22 17.44
CA PHE A 195 16.00 -8.05 16.25
C PHE A 195 17.33 -8.69 15.84
N ARG A 196 17.23 -9.74 15.03
CA ARG A 196 18.35 -10.36 14.31
C ARG A 196 17.86 -10.94 12.99
N ILE A 197 18.75 -10.97 12.01
CA ILE A 197 18.54 -11.68 10.74
C ILE A 197 18.96 -13.14 10.93
N LYS A 198 18.11 -14.08 10.51
CA LYS A 198 18.33 -15.53 10.54
C LYS A 198 18.43 -16.02 9.10
N LYS A 199 19.55 -16.66 8.76
CA LYS A 199 19.72 -17.36 7.48
C LYS A 199 19.17 -18.77 7.57
N GLU A 200 18.78 -19.35 6.43
CA GLU A 200 18.35 -20.75 6.36
C GLU A 200 19.43 -21.75 6.77
N CYS A 201 20.71 -21.44 6.59
CA CYS A 201 21.84 -22.28 7.04
C CYS A 201 21.99 -22.37 8.57
N GLY A 202 21.15 -21.66 9.35
CA GLY A 202 21.18 -21.64 10.81
C GLY A 202 22.04 -20.53 11.41
N GLU A 203 22.85 -19.84 10.59
CA GLU A 203 23.57 -18.64 11.02
C GLU A 203 22.59 -17.51 11.38
N THR A 204 22.92 -16.79 12.45
CA THR A 204 22.16 -15.60 12.86
C THR A 204 23.09 -14.41 12.99
N SER A 205 22.64 -13.24 12.51
CA SER A 205 23.33 -11.98 12.77
C SER A 205 23.41 -11.69 14.27
N GLN A 206 24.24 -10.71 14.64
CA GLN A 206 24.24 -10.18 15.99
C GLN A 206 22.85 -9.66 16.39
N LEU A 207 22.56 -9.76 17.69
CA LEU A 207 21.35 -9.23 18.28
C LEU A 207 21.47 -7.72 18.45
N ILE A 208 20.53 -6.99 17.88
CA ILE A 208 20.45 -5.54 17.98
C ILE A 208 19.32 -5.15 18.92
N ASN A 209 19.60 -4.34 19.94
CA ASN A 209 18.61 -3.84 20.89
C ASN A 209 18.22 -2.42 20.52
N CYS A 210 16.92 -2.16 20.40
CA CYS A 210 16.39 -0.90 19.91
C CYS A 210 15.42 -0.26 20.92
N ARG A 211 15.57 1.06 21.06
CA ARG A 211 14.56 1.97 21.58
C ARG A 211 14.31 2.98 20.47
N SER A 212 13.10 3.06 19.94
CA SER A 212 12.85 3.84 18.72
C SER A 212 11.35 4.17 18.57
N SER A 213 10.96 4.88 17.51
CA SER A 213 9.53 5.05 17.18
C SER A 213 8.93 3.84 16.44
N GLY A 214 9.75 2.84 16.12
CA GLY A 214 9.33 1.56 15.55
C GLY A 214 10.35 0.96 14.60
N LEU A 215 9.93 -0.12 13.93
CA LEU A 215 10.65 -0.83 12.89
C LEU A 215 9.74 -0.98 11.67
N ARG A 216 10.18 -0.48 10.53
CA ARG A 216 9.53 -0.68 9.24
C ARG A 216 10.25 -1.78 8.47
N VAL A 217 9.50 -2.68 7.86
CA VAL A 217 10.03 -3.64 6.88
C VAL A 217 9.19 -3.51 5.61
N SER A 218 9.83 -3.32 4.47
CA SER A 218 9.20 -3.03 3.18
C SER A 218 9.63 -4.04 2.13
N THR A 219 8.72 -4.38 1.23
CA THR A 219 9.01 -5.05 -0.05
C THR A 219 9.65 -4.05 -1.02
N ALA A 220 10.02 -4.52 -2.21
CA ALA A 220 10.40 -3.66 -3.31
C ALA A 220 9.26 -2.76 -3.80
N ALA A 221 8.03 -3.27 -3.85
CA ALA A 221 6.85 -2.48 -4.19
C ALA A 221 6.57 -1.35 -3.19
N GLY A 222 6.82 -1.57 -1.91
CA GLY A 222 6.71 -0.53 -0.87
C GLY A 222 7.92 0.41 -0.79
N SER A 223 9.00 0.14 -1.52
CA SER A 223 10.27 0.87 -1.37
C SER A 223 10.16 2.34 -1.79
N THR A 224 9.23 2.67 -2.70
CA THR A 224 8.90 4.03 -3.17
C THR A 224 7.82 4.72 -2.34
N ALA A 225 7.23 4.01 -1.37
CA ALA A 225 6.17 4.53 -0.50
C ALA A 225 6.78 5.04 0.82
N ALA A 226 6.20 4.62 1.95
CA ALA A 226 6.63 5.08 3.27
C ALA A 226 8.11 4.74 3.60
N MET A 227 8.69 3.72 2.94
CA MET A 227 10.12 3.43 3.06
C MET A 227 10.99 4.53 2.44
N GLN A 228 10.64 5.04 1.25
CA GLN A 228 11.34 6.16 0.62
C GLN A 228 11.25 7.42 1.48
N SER A 229 10.06 7.73 2.01
CA SER A 229 9.88 8.90 2.89
C SER A 229 10.70 8.82 4.17
N ALA A 230 11.06 7.61 4.62
CA ALA A 230 11.91 7.40 5.79
C ALA A 230 13.42 7.50 5.47
N GLY A 231 13.80 7.72 4.20
CA GLY A 231 15.19 7.73 3.75
C GLY A 231 15.70 6.37 3.26
N GLY A 232 14.79 5.42 2.98
CA GLY A 232 15.14 4.14 2.39
C GLY A 232 15.56 4.25 0.93
N ILE A 233 16.06 3.14 0.38
CA ILE A 233 16.57 3.02 -0.98
C ILE A 233 15.46 2.47 -1.88
N PRO A 234 15.08 3.16 -2.97
CA PRO A 234 14.17 2.59 -3.97
C PRO A 234 14.74 1.30 -4.56
N MET A 235 13.87 0.30 -4.73
CA MET A 235 14.23 -1.01 -5.28
C MET A 235 13.41 -1.27 -6.54
N HIS A 236 13.99 -2.02 -7.48
CA HIS A 236 13.22 -2.49 -8.63
C HIS A 236 12.07 -3.38 -8.16
N ILE A 237 10.84 -3.12 -8.63
CA ILE A 237 9.59 -3.65 -8.05
C ILE A 237 9.55 -5.20 -7.97
N SER A 238 10.22 -5.89 -8.90
CA SER A 238 10.30 -7.36 -8.94
C SER A 238 11.37 -7.98 -8.03
N MET A 239 12.17 -7.17 -7.33
CA MET A 239 13.19 -7.67 -6.40
C MET A 239 12.53 -8.42 -5.24
N PRO A 240 12.99 -9.64 -4.92
CA PRO A 240 12.41 -10.44 -3.83
C PRO A 240 12.93 -10.04 -2.44
N ASP A 241 13.95 -9.18 -2.40
CA ASP A 241 14.56 -8.67 -1.18
C ASP A 241 13.56 -7.80 -0.39
N LEU A 242 13.64 -7.87 0.93
CA LEU A 242 13.03 -6.88 1.81
C LEU A 242 14.07 -5.86 2.26
N GLN A 243 13.59 -4.69 2.63
CA GLN A 243 14.37 -3.63 3.23
C GLN A 243 13.80 -3.33 4.61
N TYR A 244 14.63 -3.15 5.63
CA TYR A 244 14.18 -2.82 6.98
C TYR A 244 14.81 -1.53 7.47
N MET A 245 14.08 -0.76 8.27
CA MET A 245 14.57 0.48 8.86
C MET A 245 14.01 0.69 10.28
N VAL A 246 14.92 0.84 11.24
CA VAL A 246 14.60 1.30 12.59
C VAL A 246 14.34 2.80 12.52
N ARG A 247 13.14 3.23 12.94
CA ARG A 247 12.72 4.63 12.88
C ARG A 247 13.18 5.39 14.11
N GLU A 248 13.95 6.48 13.93
CA GLU A 248 14.37 7.38 15.01
C GLU A 248 15.02 6.64 16.21
N PRO A 249 16.12 5.90 16.01
CA PRO A 249 16.77 5.14 17.07
C PRO A 249 17.31 6.06 18.18
N ILE A 250 16.98 5.75 19.43
CA ILE A 250 17.36 6.50 20.64
C ILE A 250 18.69 5.94 21.18
N PHE A 251 19.77 6.68 20.92
CA PHE A 251 21.14 6.35 21.36
C PHE A 251 21.56 4.92 20.99
N PRO A 252 21.60 4.56 19.69
CA PRO A 252 22.16 3.28 19.26
C PRO A 252 23.63 3.20 19.67
N ARG A 253 24.14 1.99 19.93
CA ARG A 253 25.58 1.78 20.11
C ARG A 253 26.29 2.09 18.79
N GLU A 254 27.51 2.62 18.83
CA GLU A 254 28.27 2.99 17.62
C GLU A 254 28.35 1.83 16.61
N ALA A 255 28.59 0.61 17.09
CA ALA A 255 28.64 -0.60 16.27
C ALA A 255 27.28 -0.99 15.64
N ASP A 256 26.16 -0.54 16.21
CA ASP A 256 24.81 -0.83 15.72
C ASP A 256 24.31 0.20 14.71
N ILE A 257 24.90 1.40 14.64
CA ILE A 257 24.46 2.50 13.75
C ILE A 257 24.33 2.03 12.28
N PRO A 258 25.32 1.35 11.69
CA PRO A 258 25.22 0.88 10.30
C PRO A 258 24.16 -0.20 10.09
N LEU A 259 23.58 -0.74 11.16
CA LEU A 259 22.63 -1.85 11.14
C LEU A 259 21.20 -1.41 11.42
N MET A 260 20.96 -0.11 11.63
CA MET A 260 19.63 0.47 11.79
C MET A 260 18.82 0.44 10.49
N HIS A 261 19.49 0.27 9.35
CA HIS A 261 18.89 0.12 8.03
C HIS A 261 19.64 -0.99 7.28
N GLY A 262 18.92 -1.87 6.62
CA GLY A 262 19.53 -2.95 5.85
C GLY A 262 18.52 -3.72 5.02
N PHE A 263 18.96 -4.87 4.52
CA PHE A 263 18.18 -5.73 3.64
C PHE A 263 18.03 -7.13 4.25
N ILE A 264 16.95 -7.82 3.87
CA ILE A 264 16.68 -9.21 4.20
C ILE A 264 16.57 -9.95 2.86
N LYS A 265 17.46 -10.91 2.62
CA LYS A 265 17.45 -11.71 1.40
C LYS A 265 16.30 -12.73 1.42
N PRO A 266 15.91 -13.31 0.27
CA PRO A 266 14.75 -14.20 0.19
C PRO A 266 14.87 -15.46 1.03
N ASN A 267 16.10 -15.94 1.24
CA ASN A 267 16.46 -17.08 2.10
C ASN A 267 16.77 -16.68 3.56
N GLU A 268 16.39 -15.46 3.95
CA GLU A 268 16.57 -14.93 5.29
C GLU A 268 15.21 -14.60 5.93
N GLY A 269 15.21 -14.50 7.25
CA GLY A 269 14.09 -13.96 8.00
C GLY A 269 14.57 -13.08 9.13
N MET A 270 13.74 -12.12 9.53
CA MET A 270 14.02 -11.30 10.69
C MET A 270 13.23 -11.84 11.89
N ALA A 271 13.95 -12.16 12.97
CA ALA A 271 13.35 -12.50 14.25
C ALA A 271 13.43 -11.29 15.17
N ILE A 272 12.30 -10.93 15.77
CA ILE A 272 12.10 -9.74 16.58
C ILE A 272 11.51 -10.17 17.91
N SER A 273 12.07 -9.68 19.00
CA SER A 273 11.50 -9.86 20.34
C SER A 273 11.02 -8.50 20.84
N TRP A 274 9.73 -8.40 21.14
CA TRP A 274 9.07 -7.17 21.55
C TRP A 274 9.02 -7.05 23.09
N TYR A 275 9.41 -5.90 23.60
CA TYR A 275 9.57 -5.65 25.04
C TYR A 275 8.65 -4.55 25.59
N SER A 276 7.96 -3.77 24.75
CA SER A 276 6.95 -2.83 25.24
C SER A 276 5.66 -3.57 25.65
N GLN A 277 4.95 -3.04 26.65
CA GLN A 277 3.68 -3.62 27.14
C GLN A 277 2.62 -3.67 26.03
N GLU A 278 2.60 -2.64 25.19
CA GLU A 278 1.74 -2.53 24.02
C GLU A 278 2.60 -2.39 22.76
N GLY A 279 2.08 -2.95 21.66
CA GLY A 279 2.60 -2.74 20.33
C GLY A 279 1.56 -3.13 19.29
N MET A 280 1.76 -2.62 18.09
CA MET A 280 0.93 -2.90 16.93
C MET A 280 1.84 -3.25 15.76
N VAL A 281 1.39 -4.20 14.94
CA VAL A 281 1.94 -4.44 13.61
C VAL A 281 0.89 -4.04 12.60
N TYR A 282 1.19 -3.01 11.82
CA TYR A 282 0.36 -2.49 10.75
C TYR A 282 0.81 -3.05 9.41
N PHE A 283 -0.11 -3.46 8.55
CA PHE A 283 0.13 -4.00 7.21
C PHE A 283 -0.44 -3.01 6.19
N ASP A 284 0.40 -2.50 5.29
CA ASP A 284 0.01 -1.60 4.20
C ASP A 284 -0.82 -0.38 4.65
N GLY A 285 -0.53 0.12 5.86
CA GLY A 285 -1.25 1.23 6.49
C GLY A 285 -2.09 0.80 7.71
N SER A 286 -3.09 1.59 8.07
CA SER A 286 -3.78 1.50 9.37
C SER A 286 -4.95 0.50 9.43
N HIS A 287 -5.35 -0.08 8.30
CA HIS A 287 -6.60 -0.85 8.21
C HIS A 287 -6.45 -2.32 8.63
N VAL A 288 -5.29 -2.92 8.38
CA VAL A 288 -4.98 -4.29 8.76
C VAL A 288 -3.89 -4.23 9.82
N TYR A 289 -4.22 -4.63 11.04
CA TYR A 289 -3.27 -4.58 12.14
C TYR A 289 -3.48 -5.68 13.17
N TYR A 290 -2.40 -6.02 13.87
CA TYR A 290 -2.39 -7.01 14.93
C TYR A 290 -1.74 -6.42 16.18
N LYS A 291 -2.38 -6.65 17.33
CA LYS A 291 -1.82 -6.29 18.63
C LYS A 291 -0.68 -7.24 18.97
N ILE A 292 0.45 -6.68 19.36
CA ILE A 292 1.56 -7.41 19.98
C ILE A 292 1.76 -6.90 21.40
N ARG A 293 2.18 -7.81 22.28
CA ARG A 293 2.62 -7.52 23.65
C ARG A 293 4.03 -8.07 23.78
N HIS A 294 4.43 -8.48 24.97
CA HIS A 294 5.63 -9.30 25.13
C HIS A 294 5.54 -10.58 24.30
N GLY A 295 6.57 -10.81 23.48
CA GLY A 295 6.61 -12.00 22.64
C GLY A 295 7.53 -11.84 21.42
N ASP A 296 7.53 -12.90 20.63
CA ASP A 296 8.38 -13.00 19.44
C ASP A 296 7.55 -12.80 18.18
N VAL A 297 8.12 -12.02 17.26
CA VAL A 297 7.59 -11.76 15.93
C VAL A 297 8.64 -12.19 14.92
N ALA A 298 8.24 -12.97 13.92
CA ALA A 298 9.11 -13.37 12.82
C ALA A 298 8.57 -12.86 11.50
N VAL A 299 9.42 -12.14 10.75
CA VAL A 299 9.13 -11.53 9.46
C VAL A 299 9.89 -12.30 8.37
N ARG A 300 9.19 -12.64 7.28
CA ARG A 300 9.80 -13.24 6.08
C ARG A 300 9.10 -12.77 4.82
N CYS A 301 9.82 -12.79 3.70
CA CYS A 301 9.23 -12.78 2.38
C CYS A 301 8.79 -14.23 2.05
N THR A 302 7.51 -14.51 1.85
CA THR A 302 7.05 -15.90 1.59
C THR A 302 5.87 -16.04 0.64
N SER A 303 5.35 -14.94 0.09
CA SER A 303 4.14 -14.95 -0.75
C SER A 303 4.31 -13.96 -1.88
N PHE A 304 3.58 -14.16 -2.97
CA PHE A 304 3.64 -13.30 -4.15
C PHE A 304 2.24 -12.79 -4.51
N GLU A 305 2.16 -11.62 -5.13
CA GLU A 305 0.96 -11.07 -5.76
C GLU A 305 1.25 -10.88 -7.25
N SER A 306 0.42 -11.39 -8.13
CA SER A 306 0.54 -11.12 -9.56
C SER A 306 -0.19 -9.82 -9.89
N ILE A 307 0.54 -8.77 -10.28
CA ILE A 307 -0.08 -7.51 -10.69
C ILE A 307 0.38 -7.10 -12.09
N PHE A 308 -0.50 -6.46 -12.84
CA PHE A 308 -0.10 -5.71 -14.01
C PHE A 308 0.47 -4.37 -13.53
N ALA A 309 1.78 -4.23 -13.60
CA ALA A 309 2.51 -2.98 -13.42
C ALA A 309 3.10 -2.54 -14.78
N GLU A 310 3.45 -1.26 -14.90
CA GLU A 310 4.29 -0.76 -16.00
C GLU A 310 5.79 -0.97 -15.70
#